data_AF-A0A958MRI0-F1
#
_entry.id   AF-A0A958MRI0-F1
#
_cell.length_a   1.000
_cell.length_b   1.000
_cell.length_c   1.000
_cell.angle_alpha   90.00
_cell.angle_beta   90.00
_cell.angle_gamma   90.00
#
_symmetry.space_group_name_H-M   'P 1'
#
loop_
_entity.id
_entity.type
_entity.pdbx_description
1 polymer ?
#
loop_
_entity_poly.entity_id
_entity_poly.type
_entity_poly.pdbx_seq_one_letter_code
_entity_poly.pdbx_strand_id
1 'polypeptide(L)' 'MTDVDFSNKILIFTDGACSGNPGPGGFGTIVVFPDGRVEELGEGRPSTTNNRM' A
#
# COMPACT_ATOMS: atom_id res chain seq x y z
N MET A 1 17.90 5.23 -20.89
CA MET A 1 17.07 5.61 -19.74
C MET A 1 15.79 6.16 -20.32
N THR A 2 14.72 5.37 -20.31
CA THR A 2 13.44 5.79 -20.92
C THR A 2 12.78 6.81 -20.03
N ASP A 3 12.50 8.00 -20.57
CA ASP A 3 11.73 9.03 -19.88
C ASP A 3 10.29 8.54 -19.72
N VAL A 4 9.94 8.06 -18.52
CA VAL A 4 8.57 7.68 -18.19
C VAL A 4 7.86 8.92 -17.65
N ASP A 5 6.88 9.40 -18.40
CA ASP A 5 5.98 10.47 -17.98
C ASP A 5 4.91 9.94 -17.01
N PHE A 6 4.89 10.49 -15.79
CA PHE A 6 3.94 10.15 -14.73
C PHE A 6 2.76 11.12 -14.66
N SER A 7 2.71 12.16 -15.49
CA SER A 7 1.76 13.28 -15.37
C SER A 7 0.28 12.87 -15.46
N ASN A 8 -0.03 11.72 -16.07
CA ASN A 8 -1.38 11.15 -16.16
C ASN A 8 -1.47 9.73 -15.59
N LYS A 9 -0.62 9.40 -14.62
CA LYS A 9 -0.60 8.09 -13.97
C LYS A 9 -1.20 8.19 -12.56
N ILE A 10 -1.88 7.12 -12.17
CA ILE A 10 -2.21 6.89 -10.77
C ILE A 10 -0.96 6.28 -10.13
N LEU A 11 -0.44 6.91 -9.07
CA LEU A 11 0.66 6.36 -8.28
C LEU A 11 0.07 5.59 -7.10
N ILE A 12 0.56 4.37 -6.89
CA ILE A 12 0.12 3.53 -5.78
C ILE A 12 1.35 3.15 -4.98
N PHE A 13 1.35 3.55 -3.71
CA PHE A 13 2.37 3.16 -2.73
C PHE A 13 1.72 2.18 -1.78
N THR A 14 2.37 1.05 -1.51
CA THR A 14 1.84 0.04 -0.60
C THR A 14 2.94 -0.46 0.32
N ASP A 15 2.58 -0.71 1.58
CA ASP A 15 3.45 -1.34 2.56
C ASP A 15 2.64 -2.27 3.46
N GLY A 16 3.27 -3.33 3.92
CA GLY A 16 2.64 -4.40 4.69
C GLY A 16 3.57 -4.86 5.81
N ALA A 17 3.01 -5.00 7.02
CA ALA A 17 3.77 -5.41 8.19
C ALA A 17 3.00 -6.42 9.06
N CYS A 18 3.73 -7.34 9.67
CA CYS A 18 3.20 -8.31 10.62
C CYS A 18 4.18 -8.49 11.79
N SER A 19 3.69 -8.34 13.02
CA SER A 19 4.45 -8.54 14.25
C SER A 19 4.39 -10.02 14.67
N GLY A 20 5.25 -10.84 14.08
CA GLY A 20 5.29 -12.30 14.27
C GLY A 20 4.76 -13.08 13.06
N ASN A 21 4.68 -14.42 13.17
CA ASN A 21 4.16 -15.29 12.11
C ASN A 21 3.57 -16.61 12.69
N PRO A 22 2.35 -16.58 13.27
CA PRO A 22 1.35 -15.51 13.16
C PRO A 22 1.47 -14.42 14.23
N GLY A 23 0.86 -13.27 13.97
CA GLY A 23 0.73 -12.16 14.92
C GLY A 23 -0.17 -11.03 14.38
N PRO A 24 -0.27 -9.89 15.07
CA PRO A 24 -0.99 -8.72 14.56
C PRO A 24 -0.29 -8.17 13.32
N GLY A 25 -1.04 -7.87 12.26
CA GLY A 25 -0.49 -7.27 11.06
C GLY A 25 -1.53 -6.55 10.22
N GLY A 26 -1.07 -5.76 9.26
CA GLY A 26 -1.91 -5.02 8.34
C GLY A 26 -1.12 -4.50 7.14
N PHE A 27 -1.85 -3.96 6.17
CA PHE A 27 -1.29 -3.24 5.04
C PHE A 27 -1.86 -1.84 4.96
N GLY A 28 -1.12 -0.94 4.34
CA GLY A 28 -1.56 0.39 3.97
C GLY A 28 -1.25 0.67 2.51
N THR A 29 -2.14 1.40 1.86
CA THR A 29 -1.98 1.84 0.47
C THR A 29 -2.31 3.32 0.36
N ILE A 30 -1.46 4.08 -0.32
CA ILE A 30 -1.69 5.46 -0.72
C ILE A 30 -1.89 5.49 -2.23
N VAL A 31 -3.03 5.97 -2.68
CA VAL A 31 -3.37 6.16 -4.09
C VAL A 31 -3.35 7.66 -4.40
N VAL A 32 -2.42 8.08 -5.25
CA VAL A 32 -2.30 9.47 -5.71
C VAL A 32 -2.80 9.54 -7.15
N PHE A 33 -3.88 10.32 -7.35
CA PHE A 33 -4.48 10.54 -8.66
C PHE A 33 -3.77 11.68 -9.41
N PRO A 34 -3.86 11.73 -10.75
CA PRO A 34 -3.27 12.81 -11.54
C PRO A 34 -3.76 14.22 -11.18
N ASP A 35 -4.97 14.34 -10.64
CA ASP A 35 -5.57 15.60 -10.18
C ASP A 35 -5.06 16.04 -8.79
N GLY A 36 -4.12 15.28 -8.20
CA GLY A 36 -3.55 15.53 -6.88
C GLY A 36 -4.39 14.99 -5.72
N ARG A 37 -5.54 14.36 -5.99
CA ARG A 37 -6.33 13.70 -4.95
C ARG A 37 -5.57 12.52 -4.38
N VAL A 38 -5.69 12.33 -3.06
CA VAL A 38 -5.07 11.22 -2.32
C VAL A 38 -6.15 10.41 -1.64
N GLU A 39 -6.12 9.10 -1.82
CA GLU A 39 -6.93 8.14 -1.09
C GLU A 39 -6.04 7.19 -0.29
N GLU A 40 -6.46 6.88 0.93
CA GLU A 40 -5.79 5.93 1.81
C GLU A 40 -6.67 4.69 1.98
N LEU A 41 -6.06 3.52 1.83
CA LEU A 41 -6.69 2.23 2.06
C LEU A 41 -5.84 1.43 3.05
N GLY A 42 -6.47 0.57 3.82
CA GLY A 42 -5.74 -0.34 4.69
C GLY A 42 -6.67 -1.26 5.45
N GLU A 43 -6.12 -2.37 5.91
CA GLU A 43 -6.79 -3.31 6.79
C GLU A 43 -5.80 -3.83 7.83
N GLY A 44 -6.31 -4.12 9.03
CA GLY A 44 -5.56 -4.74 10.11
C GLY A 44 -6.25 -6.00 10.61
N ARG A 45 -5.47 -7.05 10.88
CA ARG A 45 -5.94 -8.32 11.44
C ARG A 45 -5.17 -8.64 12.72
N PRO A 46 -5.86 -8.95 13.84
CA PRO A 46 -5.19 -9.31 15.10
C PRO A 46 -4.33 -10.57 15.01
N SER A 47 -4.64 -11.47 14.08
CA SER A 47 -3.90 -12.71 13.84
C SER A 47 -3.83 -13.02 12.35
N THR A 48 -2.63 -12.92 11.79
CA THR A 48 -2.34 -13.13 10.37
C THR A 48 -0.86 -13.54 10.21
N THR A 49 -0.43 -13.78 8.97
CA THR A 49 0.96 -14.11 8.63
C THR A 49 1.55 -13.02 7.75
N ASN A 50 2.88 -12.95 7.71
CA ASN A 50 3.60 -12.02 6.83
C ASN A 50 3.34 -12.26 5.33
N ASN A 51 2.92 -13.46 4.92
CA ASN A 51 2.56 -13.78 3.52
C ASN A 51 1.15 -13.31 3.12
N ARG A 52 0.35 -12.81 4.08
CA ARG A 52 -1.01 -12.30 3.84
C ARG A 52 -1.08 -10.77 3.91
N MET A 53 0.09 -10.13 4.02
CA MET A 53 0.28 -8.68 3.96
C MET A 53 0.75 -8.24 2.60
#